data_AF-A0A9D1G8N9-F1
#
_entry.id   AF-A0A9D1G8N9-F1
#
_cell.length_a   1.000
_cell.length_b   1.000
_cell.length_c   1.000
_cell.angle_alpha   90.00
_cell.angle_beta   90.00
_cell.angle_gamma   90.00
#
_symmetry.space_group_name_H-M   'P 1'
#
loop_
_entity.id
_entity.type
_entity.pdbx_description
1 polymer ?
#
loop_
_entity_poly.entity_id
_entity_poly.type
_entity_poly.pdbx_seq_one_letter_code
_entity_poly.pdbx_strand_id
1 'polypeptide(L)' 'MSQYRLEQNSGIQHGTMNSIMSARNKGVELNTVMMIAKGFNMTVIEFLDDPVFTSDDLEVE' A
#
# COMPACT_ATOMS: atom_id res chain seq x y z
N MET A 1 5.02 13.14 1.86
CA MET A 1 4.90 12.47 3.19
C MET A 1 6.16 11.64 3.41
N SER A 2 6.72 11.57 4.63
CA SER A 2 7.85 10.66 4.93
C SER A 2 7.35 9.26 5.27
N GLN A 3 8.18 8.22 5.04
CA GLN A 3 7.84 6.84 5.40
C GLN A 3 7.49 6.71 6.89
N TYR A 4 8.26 7.35 7.78
CA TYR A 4 7.98 7.37 9.22
C TYR A 4 6.60 7.98 9.56
N ARG A 5 6.15 8.99 8.81
CA ARG A 5 4.82 9.57 9.03
C ARG A 5 3.73 8.64 8.51
N LEU A 6 3.96 7.96 7.39
CA LEU A 6 3.03 6.96 6.85
C LEU A 6 2.89 5.77 7.80
N GLU A 7 3.98 5.28 8.40
CA GLU A 7 3.96 4.23 9.43
C GLU A 7 3.08 4.62 10.61
N GLN A 8 3.25 5.84 11.14
CA GLN A 8 2.43 6.35 12.23
C GLN A 8 0.94 6.47 11.88
N ASN A 9 0.63 6.99 10.69
CA ASN A 9 -0.76 7.21 10.29
C ASN A 9 -1.47 5.89 9.91
N SER A 10 -0.76 4.95 9.28
CA SER A 10 -1.31 3.67 8.84
C SER A 10 -1.36 2.62 9.96
N GLY A 11 -0.51 2.76 10.99
CA GLY A 11 -0.33 1.74 12.02
C GLY A 11 0.50 0.54 11.56
N ILE A 12 1.14 0.63 10.38
CA ILE A 12 2.02 -0.41 9.84
C ILE A 12 3.37 -0.33 10.54
N GLN A 13 3.86 -1.47 11.02
CA GLN A 13 5.18 -1.57 11.64
C GLN A 13 6.29 -1.29 10.62
N HIS A 14 7.37 -0.66 11.09
CA HIS A 14 8.53 -0.31 10.26
C HIS A 14 9.06 -1.48 9.43
N GLY A 15 9.16 -2.70 10.01
CA GLY A 15 9.63 -3.89 9.29
C GLY A 15 8.74 -4.24 8.09
N THR A 16 7.42 -4.23 8.27
CA THR A 16 6.46 -4.48 7.20
C THR A 16 6.52 -3.39 6.13
N MET A 17 6.52 -2.12 6.53
CA MET A 17 6.63 -0.99 5.61
C MET A 17 7.93 -1.10 4.79
N ASN A 18 9.05 -1.37 5.44
CA ASN A 18 10.34 -1.50 4.78
C ASN A 18 10.37 -2.68 3.79
N SER A 19 9.76 -3.81 4.12
CA SER A 19 9.64 -4.96 3.20
C SER A 19 8.78 -4.65 1.97
N ILE A 20 7.70 -3.87 2.14
CA ILE A 20 6.85 -3.38 1.03
C ILE A 20 7.65 -2.42 0.15
N MET A 21 8.25 -1.39 0.75
CA MET A 21 9.01 -0.36 0.02
C MET A 21 10.26 -0.91 -0.68
N SER A 22 10.83 -2.00 -0.16
CA SER A 22 11.99 -2.67 -0.75
C SER A 22 11.61 -3.77 -1.75
N ALA A 23 10.32 -3.93 -2.10
CA ALA A 23 9.82 -4.98 -2.98
C ALA A 23 10.27 -6.41 -2.56
N ARG A 24 10.44 -6.65 -1.25
CA ARG A 24 10.82 -7.97 -0.70
C ARG A 24 9.63 -8.91 -0.54
N ASN A 25 8.42 -8.36 -0.54
CA ASN A 25 7.18 -9.12 -0.51
C ASN A 25 6.73 -9.41 -1.95
N LYS A 26 6.25 -10.64 -2.20
CA LYS A 26 5.64 -11.02 -3.49
C LYS A 26 4.24 -10.45 -3.69
N GLY A 27 3.59 -10.04 -2.61
CA GLY A 27 2.25 -9.48 -2.59
C GLY A 27 1.92 -8.95 -1.21
N VAL A 28 0.77 -8.28 -1.11
CA VAL A 28 0.22 -7.77 0.15
C VAL A 28 -1.24 -8.14 0.26
N GLU A 29 -1.73 -8.29 1.48
CA GLU A 29 -3.15 -8.47 1.75
C GLU A 29 -3.92 -7.16 1.55
N LEU A 30 -5.19 -7.24 1.18
CA LEU A 30 -6.06 -6.06 1.02
C LEU A 30 -6.16 -5.22 2.31
N ASN A 31 -6.07 -5.85 3.49
CA ASN A 31 -6.04 -5.13 4.77
C ASN A 31 -4.87 -4.13 4.85
N THR A 32 -3.72 -4.46 4.28
CA THR A 32 -2.50 -3.67 4.32
C THR A 32 -2.65 -2.51 3.36
N VAL A 33 -3.24 -2.74 2.19
CA VAL A 33 -3.64 -1.68 1.25
C VAL A 33 -4.60 -0.69 1.91
N MET A 34 -5.63 -1.18 2.62
CA MET A 34 -6.57 -0.33 3.36
C MET A 34 -5.87 0.47 4.47
N MET A 35 -4.90 -0.11 5.18
CA MET A 35 -4.10 0.60 6.18
C MET A 35 -3.22 1.70 5.55
N ILE A 36 -2.62 1.44 4.38
CA ILE A 36 -1.84 2.44 3.64
C ILE A 36 -2.75 3.60 3.19
N ALA A 37 -3.91 3.29 2.60
CA ALA A 37 -4.91 4.30 2.20
C ALA A 37 -5.33 5.17 3.39
N LYS A 38 -5.63 4.54 4.53
CA LYS A 38 -5.89 5.26 5.80
C LYS A 38 -4.70 6.15 6.20
N GLY A 39 -3.47 5.67 6.02
CA GLY A 39 -2.25 6.44 6.29
C GLY A 39 -2.11 7.73 5.46
N PHE A 40 -2.68 7.70 4.25
CA PHE A 40 -2.81 8.85 3.36
C PHE A 40 -4.09 9.67 3.58
N ASN A 41 -4.92 9.31 4.57
CA ASN A 41 -6.19 9.95 4.87
C ASN A 41 -7.17 9.93 3.68
N MET A 42 -7.24 8.78 3.00
CA MET A 42 -8.17 8.51 1.90
C MET A 42 -8.80 7.12 2.06
N THR A 43 -9.89 6.88 1.34
CA THR A 43 -10.51 5.57 1.21
C THR A 43 -9.64 4.66 0.33
N VAL A 44 -9.86 3.34 0.43
CA VAL A 44 -9.18 2.37 -0.44
C VAL A 44 -9.57 2.54 -1.91
N ILE A 45 -10.78 3.05 -2.19
CA ILE A 45 -11.23 3.30 -3.55
C ILE A 45 -10.44 4.45 -4.17
N GLU A 46 -10.29 5.57 -3.45
CA GLU A 46 -9.46 6.69 -3.90
C GLU A 46 -7.99 6.30 -4.05
N PHE A 47 -7.49 5.40 -3.18
CA PHE A 47 -6.11 4.91 -3.27
C PHE A 47 -5.86 4.04 -4.52
N LEU A 48 -6.86 3.29 -4.97
CA LEU A 48 -6.78 2.42 -6.15
C LEU A 48 -7.22 3.11 -7.44
N ASP A 49 -7.66 4.38 -7.38
CA ASP A 49 -8.03 5.20 -8.53
C ASP A 49 -6.78 5.74 -9.24
N ASP A 50 -5.93 4.83 -9.73
CA ASP A 50 -4.69 5.13 -10.45
C ASP A 50 -4.60 4.30 -11.74
N PRO A 51 -4.12 4.86 -12.87
CA PRO A 51 -3.96 4.15 -14.13
C PRO A 51 -3.19 2.82 -14.02
N VAL A 52 -2.29 2.66 -13.03
CA VAL A 52 -1.60 1.38 -12.78
C VAL A 52 -2.57 0.21 -12.53
N PHE A 53 -3.77 0.49 -12.00
CA PHE A 53 -4.81 -0.50 -11.75
C PHE A 53 -5.84 -0.62 -12.89
N THR A 54 -5.65 0.11 -14.00
CA THR A 54 -6.52 0.05 -15.19
C THR A 54 -6.04 -0.94 -16.26
N SER A 55 -4.88 -1.56 -16.04
CA SER A 55 -4.31 -2.54 -16.97
C SER A 55 -5.12 -3.84 -16.97
N ASP A 56 -5.54 -4.28 -18.16
CA ASP A 56 -6.10 -5.62 -18.37
C ASP A 56 -5.00 -6.71 -18.35
N ASP A 57 -3.71 -6.33 -18.48
CA ASP A 57 -2.54 -7.21 -18.37
C ASP A 57 -2.20 -7.47 -16.89
N LEU A 58 -3.12 -8.13 -16.18
CA LEU A 58 -2.89 -8.67 -14.84
C LEU A 58 -2.06 -9.95 -14.96
N GLU A 59 -0.74 -9.84 -14.80
CA GLU A 59 0.13 -11.00 -14.53
C GLU A 59 -0.12 -11.46 -13.08
N VAL A 60 -1.00 -12.44 -12.91
CA VAL A 60 -1.26 -13.11 -11.62
C VAL A 60 -0.48 -14.42 -11.59
N GLU A 61 0.59 -14.49 -10.79
CA GLU A 61 1.34 -15.73 -10.48
C GLU A 61 0.71 -16.53 -9.34
#